data_AF-A0AA94TQ44-F1
#
_entry.id   AF-A0AA94TQ44-F1
#
_cell.length_a   1.000
_cell.length_b   1.000
_cell.length_c   1.000
_cell.angle_alpha   90.00
_cell.angle_beta   90.00
_cell.angle_gamma   90.00
#
_symmetry.space_group_name_H-M   'P 1'
#
loop_
_entity.id
_entity.type
_entity.pdbx_description
1 polymer ?
#
loop_
_entity_poly.entity_id
_entity_poly.type
_entity_poly.pdbx_seq_one_letter_code
_entity_poly.pdbx_strand_id
1 'polypeptide(L)' 'MTNRITPDMTLLDVVHRYRSTEAVFRARDEQAGECLLCKALFETVADVAARYGLDLEALLADLEAAAESE' A
#
# COMPACT_ATOMS: atom_id res chain seq x y z
N MET A 1 -18.27 -1.96 -9.11
CA MET A 1 -17.45 -2.66 -8.11
C MET A 1 -16.71 -1.55 -7.37
N THR A 2 -17.07 -1.26 -6.13
CA THR A 2 -16.40 -0.23 -5.32
C THR A 2 -15.19 -0.88 -4.67
N ASN A 3 -14.01 -0.71 -5.26
CA ASN A 3 -12.74 -1.05 -4.62
C ASN A 3 -12.70 -0.37 -3.25
N ARG A 4 -12.39 -1.13 -2.19
CA ARG A 4 -12.33 -0.57 -0.82
C ARG A 4 -11.06 0.24 -0.62
N ILE A 5 -10.03 -0.11 -1.39
CA ILE A 5 -8.73 0.56 -1.40
C ILE A 5 -8.51 1.13 -2.79
N THR A 6 -8.27 2.44 -2.85
CA THR A 6 -8.05 3.17 -4.10
C THR A 6 -6.63 3.69 -4.18
N PRO A 7 -6.06 3.82 -5.40
CA PRO A 7 -4.70 4.34 -5.59
C PRO A 7 -4.47 5.76 -5.06
N ASP A 8 -5.53 6.55 -4.94
CA ASP A 8 -5.53 7.93 -4.42
C ASP A 8 -5.47 8.00 -2.88
N MET A 9 -5.70 6.87 -2.18
CA MET A 9 -5.56 6.82 -0.73
C MET A 9 -4.08 6.90 -0.35
N THR A 10 -3.81 7.56 0.77
CA THR A 10 -2.47 7.58 1.36
C THR A 10 -2.17 6.27 2.06
N LEU A 11 -0.89 5.89 2.14
CA LEU A 11 -0.47 4.71 2.89
C LEU A 11 -1.01 4.74 4.31
N LEU A 12 -0.97 5.92 4.95
CA LEU A 12 -1.56 6.16 6.27
C LEU A 12 -3.06 5.86 6.32
N ASP A 13 -3.86 6.35 5.36
CA ASP A 13 -5.31 6.10 5.36
C ASP A 13 -5.60 4.60 5.24
N VAL A 14 -4.88 3.91 4.36
CA VAL A 14 -5.01 2.47 4.15
C VAL A 14 -4.67 1.68 5.41
N VAL A 15 -3.50 1.88 6.02
CA VAL A 15 -3.12 1.16 7.26
C VAL A 15 -3.94 1.59 8.48
N HIS A 16 -4.49 2.81 8.48
CA HIS A 16 -5.41 3.27 9.52
C HIS A 16 -6.76 2.57 9.44
N ARG A 17 -7.23 2.31 8.22
CA ARG A 17 -8.52 1.68 7.94
C ARG A 17 -8.44 0.15 7.96
N TYR A 18 -7.30 -0.42 7.56
CA TYR A 18 -7.02 -1.84 7.44
C TYR A 18 -5.63 -2.14 8.00
N ARG A 19 -5.54 -2.58 9.26
CA ARG A 19 -4.26 -2.78 9.93
C ARG A 19 -3.46 -3.93 9.31
N SER A 20 -4.14 -4.93 8.74
CA SER A 20 -3.48 -6.05 8.06
C SER A 20 -2.71 -5.65 6.81
N THR A 21 -3.03 -4.51 6.19
CA THR A 21 -2.29 -4.01 5.03
C THR A 21 -0.87 -3.55 5.36
N GLU A 22 -0.54 -3.29 6.63
CA GLU A 22 0.82 -2.95 7.05
C GLU A 22 1.83 -4.05 6.66
N ALA A 23 1.43 -5.32 6.76
CA ALA A 23 2.27 -6.46 6.38
C ALA A 23 2.61 -6.47 4.89
N VAL A 24 1.67 -6.02 4.04
CA VAL A 24 1.88 -5.88 2.58
C VAL A 24 2.97 -4.84 2.31
N PHE A 25 2.85 -3.65 2.90
CA PHE A 25 3.86 -2.60 2.73
C PHE A 25 5.23 -3.06 3.22
N ARG A 26 5.27 -3.76 4.36
CA ARG A 26 6.50 -4.30 4.93
C ARG A 26 7.18 -5.35 4.05
N ALA A 27 6.41 -6.18 3.35
CA ALA A 27 6.95 -7.11 2.36
C ALA A 27 7.52 -6.38 1.12
N ARG A 28 7.01 -5.18 0.82
CA ARG A 28 7.55 -4.33 -0.26
C ARG A 28 8.71 -3.44 0.19
N ASP A 29 8.91 -3.21 1.50
CA ASP A 29 10.07 -2.47 2.01
C ASP A 29 11.39 -3.11 1.56
N GLU A 30 11.46 -4.45 1.50
CA GLU A 30 12.63 -5.17 0.99
C GLU A 30 12.86 -4.92 -0.51
N GLN A 31 11.78 -4.78 -1.29
CA GLN A 31 11.87 -4.47 -2.73
C GLN A 31 12.22 -3.01 -2.98
N ALA A 32 11.66 -2.10 -2.18
CA ALA A 32 11.94 -0.67 -2.24
C ALA A 32 13.34 -0.31 -1.73
N GLY A 33 13.95 -1.19 -0.91
CA GLY A 33 15.25 -0.97 -0.28
C GLY A 33 15.20 -0.01 0.91
N GLU A 34 14.01 0.49 1.26
CA GLU A 34 13.75 1.37 2.39
C GLU A 34 12.32 1.19 2.91
N CYS A 35 12.08 1.65 4.13
CA CYS A 35 10.76 1.60 4.76
C CYS A 35 9.80 2.58 4.05
N LEU A 36 8.87 2.04 3.24
CA LEU A 36 7.83 2.78 2.52
C LEU A 36 6.95 3.57 3.49
N LEU A 37 6.57 2.95 4.61
CA LEU A 37 5.78 3.61 5.65
C LEU A 37 6.54 4.73 6.36
N CYS A 38 7.86 4.74 6.33
CA CYS A 38 8.67 5.78 6.97
C CYS A 38 8.94 6.94 6.02
N LYS A 39 9.05 6.63 4.73
CA LYS A 39 9.50 7.57 3.68
C LYS A 39 8.34 8.15 2.88
N ALA A 40 7.24 7.42 2.81
CA ALA A 40 6.09 7.70 1.97
C ALA A 40 4.74 7.52 2.70
N LEU A 41 4.73 7.64 4.04
CA LEU A 41 3.52 7.49 4.87
C LEU A 41 2.33 8.33 4.39
N PHE A 42 2.62 9.56 3.97
CA PHE A 42 1.64 10.56 3.55
C PHE A 42 1.47 10.62 2.03
N GLU A 43 2.26 9.84 1.28
CA GLU A 43 2.13 9.74 -0.18
C GLU A 43 0.99 8.77 -0.52
N THR A 44 0.47 8.88 -1.74
CA THR A 44 -0.58 7.97 -2.23
C THR A 44 0.02 6.64 -2.67
N VAL A 45 -0.81 5.59 -2.66
CA VAL A 45 -0.39 4.26 -3.15
C VAL A 45 0.12 4.35 -4.60
N ALA A 46 -0.52 5.19 -5.43
CA ALA A 46 -0.07 5.46 -6.80
C ALA A 46 1.31 6.10 -6.86
N ASP A 47 1.56 7.13 -6.06
CA ASP A 47 2.84 7.85 -6.07
C ASP A 47 3.98 6.94 -5.61
N VAL A 48 3.75 6.18 -4.54
CA VAL A 48 4.68 5.17 -4.05
C VAL A 48 4.99 4.11 -5.11
N ALA A 49 3.96 3.58 -5.77
CA ALA A 49 4.17 2.60 -6.82
C ALA A 49 5.03 3.17 -7.96
N ALA A 50 4.73 4.39 -8.42
CA ALA A 50 5.51 5.05 -9.46
C ALA A 50 6.95 5.38 -9.02
N ARG A 51 7.12 5.87 -7.79
CA ARG A 51 8.40 6.31 -7.22
C ARG A 51 9.38 5.16 -7.01
N TYR A 52 8.90 4.02 -6.51
CA TYR A 52 9.71 2.85 -6.22
C TYR A 52 9.68 1.81 -7.34
N GLY A 53 8.98 2.08 -8.44
CA GLY A 53 8.84 1.15 -9.58
C GLY A 53 8.08 -0.13 -9.23
N LEU A 54 7.15 -0.05 -8.28
CA LEU A 54 6.27 -1.15 -7.90
C LEU A 54 5.07 -1.21 -8.85
N ASP A 55 4.56 -2.41 -9.06
CA ASP A 55 3.32 -2.59 -9.82
C ASP A 55 2.12 -2.15 -8.98
N LEU A 56 1.45 -1.08 -9.43
CA LEU A 56 0.32 -0.48 -8.72
C LEU A 56 -0.88 -1.43 -8.64
N GLU A 57 -1.17 -2.15 -9.72
CA GLU A 57 -2.32 -3.08 -9.75
C GLU A 57 -2.09 -4.26 -8.81
N ALA A 58 -0.89 -4.84 -8.80
CA ALA A 58 -0.50 -5.91 -7.89
C ALA A 58 -0.42 -5.43 -6.44
N LEU A 59 -0.01 -4.18 -6.18
CA LEU A 59 -0.04 -3.60 -4.84
C LEU A 59 -1.47 -3.44 -4.35
N LEU A 60 -2.37 -2.87 -5.15
CA LEU A 60 -3.78 -2.71 -4.80
C LEU A 60 -4.47 -4.06 -4.56
N ALA A 61 -4.20 -5.07 -5.39
CA ALA A 61 -4.75 -6.40 -5.22
C ALA A 61 -4.31 -7.06 -3.91
N ASP A 62 -3.02 -6.93 -3.55
CA ASP A 62 -2.46 -7.49 -2.31
C ASP A 62 -3.01 -6.76 -1.08
N LEU A 63 -3.14 -5.43 -1.15
CA LEU A 63 -3.78 -4.62 -0.13
C LEU A 63 -5.26 -4.99 0.06
N GLU A 64 -6.00 -5.18 -1.03
CA GLU A 64 -7.40 -5.55 -0.97
C GLU A 64 -7.55 -6.95 -0.38
N ALA A 65 -6.75 -7.93 -0.80
CA ALA A 65 -6.74 -9.27 -0.24
C ALA A 65 -6.41 -9.29 1.28
N ALA A 66 -5.44 -8.46 1.71
CA ALA A 66 -5.11 -8.31 3.12
C ALA A 66 -6.25 -7.67 3.92
N ALA A 67 -6.95 -6.69 3.35
CA ALA A 67 -8.11 -6.05 3.95
C ALA A 67 -9.37 -6.95 3.97
N GLU A 68 -9.49 -7.92 3.07
CA GLU A 68 -10.56 -8.94 3.10
C GLU A 68 -10.29 -10.04 4.14
N SER A 69 -9.05 -10.17 4.60
CA SER A 69 -8.64 -11.17 5.59
C SER A 69 -8.78 -10.68 7.05
N GLU A 70 -9.38 -9.50 7.29
CA GLU A 70 -9.70 -8.93 8.61
C GLU A 70 -11.17 -9.13 9.04
#